data_AF-A0A671L6L0-F1
#
_entry.id   AF-A0A671L6L0-F1
#
_cell.length_a   1.000
_cell.length_b   1.000
_cell.length_c   1.000
_cell.angle_alpha   90.00
_cell.angle_beta   90.00
_cell.angle_gamma   90.00
#
_symmetry.space_group_name_H-M   'P 1'
#
loop_
_entity.id
_entity.type
_entity.pdbx_description
1 polymer ?
#
loop_
_entity_poly.entity_id
_entity_poly.type
_entity_poly.pdbx_seq_one_letter_code
_entity_poly.pdbx_strand_id
1 'polypeptide(L)'
;MYTHTQRERERATDKQECYNYAGGHVYPGEAFRVPVSDHSLHLSKAKISKPTPHWEATAVINGEFKELKLSDYKGKYLVFFFYPLDFTFVCPTEIMAFSDRVHEFQAINAEVVACSVDSQFTHLAWINTPRKQGGLGPMKIPLLSDLTHQISKDYGIFLEDQGHTLRGLFIIDVKGVLRQITMNDLPVGRSVDETLRLVQAFQYTDKHGEVCPAGWKPGSDTIIPDPAGKHKYFDKLN
;
A
#
# COMPACT_ATOMS: atom_id res chain seq x y z
N MET A 1 -35.25 -19.99 -67.22
CA MET A 1 -35.20 -18.54 -67.51
C MET A 1 -35.06 -17.79 -66.20
N TYR A 2 -34.23 -16.76 -66.21
CA TYR A 2 -33.80 -15.92 -65.09
C TYR A 2 -34.95 -15.29 -64.29
N THR A 3 -34.74 -15.12 -62.97
CA THR A 3 -34.76 -13.83 -62.21
C THR A 3 -34.76 -14.16 -60.70
N HIS A 4 -33.65 -14.00 -59.98
CA HIS A 4 -33.22 -12.81 -59.22
C HIS A 4 -34.16 -12.38 -58.08
N THR A 5 -33.72 -12.61 -56.84
CA THR A 5 -33.92 -11.70 -55.70
C THR A 5 -32.84 -11.98 -54.68
N GLN A 6 -32.03 -10.95 -54.40
CA GLN A 6 -30.98 -10.95 -53.40
C GLN A 6 -31.59 -11.06 -51.99
N ARG A 7 -30.98 -11.87 -51.13
CA ARG A 7 -31.15 -11.77 -49.67
C ARG A 7 -29.77 -11.57 -49.05
N GLU A 8 -29.63 -10.42 -48.42
CA GLU A 8 -28.54 -10.00 -47.55
C GLU A 8 -28.26 -11.08 -46.50
N ARG A 9 -26.98 -11.44 -46.32
CA ARG A 9 -26.48 -12.18 -45.16
C ARG A 9 -25.53 -11.27 -44.39
N GLU A 10 -26.09 -10.55 -43.44
CA GLU A 10 -25.37 -10.05 -42.26
C GLU A 10 -25.79 -10.85 -41.03
N ARG A 11 -24.90 -10.91 -40.03
CA ARG A 11 -24.90 -11.69 -38.77
C ARG A 11 -24.20 -13.06 -38.88
N ALA A 12 -23.30 -13.43 -37.99
CA ALA A 12 -22.69 -12.76 -36.84
C ALA A 12 -21.40 -13.53 -36.55
N THR A 13 -20.25 -12.86 -36.50
CA THR A 13 -19.06 -13.43 -35.89
C THR A 13 -19.07 -13.06 -34.42
N ASP A 14 -19.49 -14.03 -33.62
CA ASP A 14 -19.35 -14.05 -32.17
C ASP A 14 -17.85 -14.09 -31.83
N LYS A 15 -17.25 -12.91 -31.62
CA LYS A 15 -15.94 -12.78 -30.98
C LYS A 15 -16.19 -12.48 -29.52
N GLN A 16 -16.11 -13.53 -28.73
CA GLN A 16 -15.97 -13.47 -27.29
C GLN A 16 -14.68 -12.73 -26.97
N GLU A 17 -14.77 -11.40 -26.84
CA GLU A 17 -13.67 -10.57 -26.36
C GLU A 17 -13.43 -10.91 -24.89
N CYS A 18 -12.26 -11.50 -24.61
CA CYS A 18 -11.75 -11.62 -23.26
C CYS A 18 -11.55 -10.22 -22.70
N TYR A 19 -12.49 -9.75 -21.87
CA TYR A 19 -12.29 -8.55 -21.07
C TYR A 19 -11.10 -8.76 -20.13
N ASN A 20 -9.95 -8.19 -20.48
CA ASN A 20 -8.83 -8.05 -19.56
C ASN A 20 -9.20 -6.96 -18.54
N TYR A 21 -9.68 -7.37 -17.37
CA TYR A 21 -9.92 -6.47 -16.22
C TYR A 21 -8.63 -6.11 -15.46
N ALA A 22 -7.49 -6.68 -15.85
CA ALA A 22 -6.18 -6.38 -15.28
C ALA A 22 -5.53 -5.22 -16.05
N GLY A 23 -5.90 -4.00 -15.70
CA GLY A 23 -5.41 -2.78 -16.34
C GLY A 23 -6.42 -1.63 -16.29
N GLY A 24 -7.24 -1.57 -15.23
CA GLY A 24 -8.30 -0.59 -15.10
C GLY A 24 -7.71 0.82 -14.96
N HIS A 25 -7.90 1.64 -15.99
CA HIS A 25 -7.57 3.06 -15.96
C HIS A 25 -8.47 3.75 -14.93
N VAL A 26 -7.86 4.31 -13.88
CA VAL A 26 -8.59 4.98 -12.78
C VAL A 26 -8.67 6.49 -13.05
N TYR A 27 -7.73 7.04 -13.82
CA TYR A 27 -7.63 8.47 -14.07
C TYR A 27 -8.07 8.84 -15.50
N PRO A 28 -8.82 9.94 -15.70
CA PRO A 28 -9.27 10.35 -17.03
C PRO A 28 -8.10 10.69 -17.96
N GLY A 29 -8.04 10.06 -19.14
CA GLY A 29 -7.03 10.33 -20.17
C GLY A 29 -5.94 9.27 -20.34
N GLU A 30 -5.96 8.21 -19.53
CA GLU A 30 -5.03 7.09 -19.67
C GLU A 30 -5.51 6.14 -20.78
N ALA A 31 -4.99 6.32 -21.99
CA ALA A 31 -5.09 5.32 -23.05
C ALA A 31 -3.73 5.20 -23.74
N PHE A 32 -2.93 4.21 -23.33
CA PHE A 32 -1.71 3.87 -24.06
C PHE A 32 -1.68 2.40 -24.45
N ARG A 33 -1.29 2.18 -25.71
CA ARG A 33 -0.98 0.86 -26.29
C ARG A 33 0.32 0.38 -25.68
N VAL A 34 0.26 -0.66 -24.84
CA VAL A 34 1.47 -1.34 -24.36
C VAL A 34 2.10 -2.08 -25.54
N PRO A 35 3.37 -1.79 -25.93
CA PRO A 35 4.09 -2.63 -26.86
C PRO A 35 4.31 -3.99 -26.19
N VAL A 36 3.79 -5.06 -26.79
CA VAL A 36 4.02 -6.42 -26.32
C VAL A 36 5.41 -6.86 -26.77
N SER A 37 6.44 -6.54 -25.99
CA SER A 37 7.66 -7.36 -25.77
C SER A 37 8.76 -6.55 -25.09
N ASP A 38 8.99 -6.77 -23.80
CA ASP A 38 10.34 -6.99 -23.26
C ASP A 38 10.22 -7.52 -21.83
N HIS A 39 11.14 -8.37 -21.40
CA HIS A 39 11.23 -8.75 -20.00
C HIS A 39 11.57 -7.50 -19.16
N SER A 40 10.55 -6.86 -18.58
CA SER A 40 10.77 -5.74 -17.67
C SER A 40 11.27 -6.25 -16.32
N LEU A 41 12.50 -5.90 -15.97
CA LEU A 41 13.07 -6.21 -14.65
C LEU A 41 12.44 -5.27 -13.62
N HIS A 42 11.67 -5.84 -12.69
CA HIS A 42 11.24 -5.14 -11.49
C HIS A 42 12.39 -5.13 -10.47
N LEU A 43 12.94 -3.95 -10.20
CA LEU A 43 14.05 -3.76 -9.26
C LEU A 43 13.53 -3.07 -7.99
N SER A 44 13.98 -3.56 -6.83
CA SER A 44 13.69 -2.95 -5.54
C SER A 44 14.82 -3.23 -4.55
N LYS A 45 15.09 -2.26 -3.68
CA LYS A 45 15.96 -2.45 -2.51
C LYS A 45 15.19 -3.04 -1.34
N ALA A 46 13.86 -2.91 -1.32
CA ALA A 46 13.00 -3.43 -0.26
C ALA A 46 12.95 -4.97 -0.29
N LYS A 47 13.45 -5.60 0.76
CA LYS A 47 13.49 -7.07 0.92
C LYS A 47 13.03 -7.42 2.33
N ILE A 48 11.97 -8.21 2.45
CA ILE A 48 11.51 -8.73 3.74
C ILE A 48 12.68 -9.47 4.43
N SER A 49 12.78 -9.36 5.75
CA SER A 49 13.87 -9.84 6.61
C SER A 49 15.21 -9.11 6.49
N LYS A 50 15.31 -8.07 5.66
CA LYS A 50 16.50 -7.22 5.54
C LYS A 50 16.23 -5.82 6.11
N PRO A 51 17.30 -5.06 6.44
CA PRO A 51 17.15 -3.65 6.76
C PRO A 51 16.40 -2.92 5.65
N THR A 52 15.43 -2.10 6.04
CA THR A 52 14.60 -1.32 5.11
C THR A 52 15.45 -0.26 4.39
N PRO A 53 15.21 0.03 3.10
CA PRO A 53 15.87 1.13 2.41
C PRO A 53 15.71 2.46 3.16
N HIS A 54 16.84 3.13 3.41
CA HIS A 54 16.85 4.42 4.10
C HIS A 54 16.16 5.50 3.26
N TRP A 55 15.49 6.44 3.93
CA TRP A 55 14.97 7.66 3.33
C TRP A 55 15.10 8.83 4.29
N GLU A 56 15.20 10.02 3.70
CA GLU A 56 15.19 11.33 4.35
C GLU A 56 14.54 12.30 3.35
N ALA A 57 13.50 12.99 3.78
CA ALA A 57 12.81 13.98 2.96
C ALA A 57 11.97 14.94 3.81
N THR A 58 11.54 16.04 3.19
CA THR A 58 10.60 16.98 3.79
C THR A 58 9.20 16.35 3.92
N ALA A 59 8.59 16.50 5.10
CA ALA A 59 7.22 16.13 5.39
C ALA A 59 6.41 17.33 5.92
N VAL A 60 5.09 17.28 5.76
CA VAL A 60 4.16 18.16 6.48
C VAL A 60 3.76 17.48 7.79
N ILE A 61 4.10 18.11 8.92
CA ILE A 61 3.80 17.61 10.27
C ILE A 61 3.17 18.74 11.07
N ASN A 62 1.92 18.56 11.52
CA ASN A 62 1.14 19.59 12.24
C ASN A 62 1.07 20.94 11.49
N GLY A 63 1.00 20.89 10.15
CA GLY A 63 0.95 22.08 9.30
C GLY A 63 2.30 22.77 9.04
N GLU A 64 3.40 22.22 9.55
CA GLU A 64 4.75 22.75 9.36
C GLU A 64 5.59 21.83 8.46
N PHE A 65 6.53 22.40 7.71
CA PHE A 65 7.52 21.63 6.95
C PHE A 65 8.67 21.20 7.87
N LYS A 66 8.94 19.89 7.92
CA LYS A 66 10.02 19.31 8.73
C LYS A 66 10.75 18.24 7.94
N GLU A 67 12.07 18.18 8.09
CA GLU A 67 12.84 17.03 7.63
C GLU A 67 12.51 15.82 8.51
N LEU A 68 12.25 14.69 7.86
CA LEU A 68 11.91 13.43 8.51
C LEU A 68 12.77 12.32 7.92
N LYS A 69 13.29 11.44 8.78
CA LYS A 69 14.16 10.32 8.39
C LYS A 69 13.60 9.00 8.88
N LEU A 70 13.93 7.92 8.18
CA LEU A 70 13.60 6.57 8.65
C LEU A 70 14.18 6.29 10.06
N SER A 71 15.37 6.80 10.34
CA SER A 71 16.07 6.60 11.62
C SER A 71 15.36 7.24 12.82
N ASP A 72 14.48 8.23 12.61
CA ASP A 72 13.70 8.87 13.67
C ASP A 72 12.68 7.91 14.31
N TYR A 73 12.35 6.81 13.61
CA TYR A 73 11.42 5.78 14.06
C TYR A 73 12.10 4.57 14.72
N LYS A 74 13.43 4.61 14.93
CA LYS A 74 14.15 3.52 15.59
C LYS A 74 13.58 3.26 16.99
N GLY A 75 13.36 1.98 17.31
CA GLY A 75 12.72 1.58 18.58
C GLY A 75 11.19 1.55 18.54
N LYS A 76 10.56 1.96 17.44
CA LYS A 76 9.12 1.84 17.19
C LYS A 76 8.86 0.98 15.97
N TYR A 77 7.69 0.34 15.90
CA TYR A 77 7.20 -0.16 14.63
C TYR A 77 6.81 1.03 13.75
N LEU A 78 6.97 0.90 12.44
CA LEU A 78 6.58 1.91 11.48
C LEU A 78 5.74 1.26 10.38
N VAL A 79 4.53 1.78 10.19
CA VAL A 79 3.72 1.58 8.98
C VAL A 79 4.07 2.71 8.02
N PHE A 80 4.81 2.40 6.98
CA PHE A 80 5.19 3.35 5.94
C PHE A 80 4.43 3.01 4.67
N PHE A 81 3.57 3.90 4.19
CA PHE A 81 2.73 3.60 3.04
C PHE A 81 2.74 4.72 2.01
N PHE A 82 2.70 4.31 0.75
CA PHE A 82 2.61 5.18 -0.41
C PHE A 82 1.18 5.25 -0.92
N TYR A 83 0.82 6.39 -1.48
CA TYR A 83 -0.40 6.57 -2.23
C TYR A 83 -0.08 7.27 -3.56
N PRO A 84 -0.89 7.04 -4.63
CA PRO A 84 -0.60 7.56 -5.95
C PRO A 84 -0.38 9.08 -6.00
N LEU A 85 -1.41 9.87 -5.71
CA LEU A 85 -1.42 11.32 -5.94
C LEU A 85 -2.37 12.04 -4.97
N ASP A 86 -2.01 13.26 -4.59
CA ASP A 86 -2.87 14.23 -3.92
C ASP A 86 -4.10 14.60 -4.80
N PHE A 87 -5.18 15.06 -4.17
CA PHE A 87 -6.43 15.50 -4.84
C PHE A 87 -7.10 14.46 -5.75
N THR A 88 -6.89 13.16 -5.49
CA THR A 88 -7.55 12.05 -6.19
C THR A 88 -8.61 11.36 -5.32
N PHE A 89 -9.06 10.15 -5.70
CA PHE A 89 -10.31 9.55 -5.19
C PHE A 89 -10.12 8.64 -3.98
N VAL A 90 -9.35 7.56 -4.12
CA VAL A 90 -9.16 6.55 -3.05
C VAL A 90 -8.11 7.03 -2.03
N CYS A 91 -7.10 7.76 -2.47
CA CYS A 91 -6.00 8.25 -1.64
C CYS A 91 -6.46 8.99 -0.36
N PRO A 92 -7.39 9.97 -0.42
CA PRO A 92 -7.81 10.67 0.80
C PRO A 92 -8.51 9.73 1.79
N THR A 93 -9.23 8.70 1.33
CA THR A 93 -9.95 7.79 2.22
C THR A 93 -8.98 6.95 3.05
N GLU A 94 -7.89 6.49 2.46
CA GLU A 94 -6.84 5.72 3.15
C GLU A 94 -6.11 6.59 4.19
N ILE A 95 -5.67 7.78 3.78
CA ILE A 95 -4.93 8.71 4.65
C ILE A 95 -5.78 9.13 5.85
N MET A 96 -7.05 9.48 5.62
CA MET A 96 -7.98 9.83 6.70
C MET A 96 -8.23 8.64 7.64
N ALA A 97 -8.41 7.43 7.11
CA ALA A 97 -8.65 6.25 7.93
C ALA A 97 -7.48 5.94 8.88
N PHE A 98 -6.24 6.02 8.39
CA PHE A 98 -5.05 5.89 9.24
C PHE A 98 -4.91 7.05 10.22
N SER A 99 -5.11 8.29 9.77
CA SER A 99 -5.00 9.50 10.61
C SER A 99 -6.00 9.50 11.77
N ASP A 100 -7.26 9.09 11.52
CA ASP A 100 -8.31 9.05 12.54
C ASP A 100 -8.03 7.94 13.58
N ARG A 101 -7.42 6.82 13.15
CA ARG A 101 -7.10 5.64 13.97
C ARG A 101 -5.64 5.53 14.42
N VAL A 102 -4.80 6.55 14.17
CA VAL A 102 -3.36 6.50 14.49
C VAL A 102 -3.09 6.20 15.97
N HIS A 103 -4.00 6.62 16.85
CA HIS A 103 -3.93 6.36 18.28
C HIS A 103 -3.92 4.86 18.63
N GLU A 104 -4.55 4.00 17.81
CA GLU A 104 -4.51 2.53 17.99
C GLU A 104 -3.10 1.97 17.71
N PHE A 105 -2.38 2.54 16.74
CA PHE A 105 -0.99 2.18 16.43
C PHE A 105 -0.04 2.70 17.53
N GLN A 106 -0.23 3.96 17.94
CA GLN A 106 0.60 4.57 18.98
C GLN A 106 0.48 3.86 20.32
N ALA A 107 -0.72 3.36 20.67
CA ALA A 107 -0.94 2.56 21.87
C ALA A 107 -0.12 1.27 21.92
N ILE A 108 0.31 0.74 20.78
CA ILE A 108 1.17 -0.44 20.66
C ILE A 108 2.60 -0.11 20.20
N ASN A 109 3.08 1.12 20.45
CA ASN A 109 4.42 1.57 20.06
C ASN A 109 4.70 1.43 18.54
N ALA A 110 3.70 1.79 17.73
CA ALA A 110 3.82 1.89 16.28
C ALA A 110 3.43 3.30 15.79
N GLU A 111 4.11 3.78 14.76
CA GLU A 111 3.82 5.05 14.08
C GLU A 111 3.38 4.79 12.64
N VAL A 112 2.79 5.81 12.01
CA VAL A 112 2.30 5.75 10.64
C VAL A 112 2.79 6.96 9.85
N VAL A 113 3.34 6.74 8.66
CA VAL A 113 3.78 7.78 7.72
C VAL A 113 3.21 7.49 6.33
N ALA A 114 2.60 8.51 5.72
CA ALA A 114 2.14 8.45 4.33
C ALA A 114 3.15 9.16 3.41
N CYS A 115 3.27 8.72 2.17
CA CYS A 115 4.17 9.30 1.17
C CYS A 115 3.53 9.32 -0.22
N SER A 116 3.76 10.37 -1.01
CA SER A 116 3.56 10.35 -2.46
C SER A 116 4.67 11.12 -3.16
N VAL A 117 4.58 11.24 -4.48
CA VAL A 117 5.51 12.02 -5.31
C VAL A 117 5.17 13.52 -5.33
N ASP A 118 4.09 13.93 -4.67
CA ASP A 118 3.66 15.32 -4.62
C ASP A 118 4.57 16.16 -3.72
N SER A 119 4.60 17.47 -3.96
CA SER A 119 5.37 18.39 -3.12
C SER A 119 4.76 18.58 -1.74
N GLN A 120 5.59 18.94 -0.76
CA GLN A 120 5.14 19.37 0.57
C GLN A 120 4.17 20.57 0.53
N PHE A 121 4.25 21.41 -0.50
CA PHE A 121 3.31 22.52 -0.69
C PHE A 121 1.93 22.02 -1.11
N THR A 122 1.87 21.04 -2.01
CA THR A 122 0.63 20.37 -2.43
C THR A 122 -0.01 19.65 -1.24
N HIS A 123 0.79 18.92 -0.45
CA HIS A 123 0.33 18.28 0.78
C HIS A 123 -0.33 19.27 1.73
N LEU A 124 0.33 20.41 2.00
CA LEU A 124 -0.22 21.44 2.90
C LEU A 124 -1.52 22.03 2.35
N ALA A 125 -1.60 22.29 1.04
CA ALA A 125 -2.83 22.74 0.40
C ALA A 125 -3.96 21.71 0.55
N TRP A 126 -3.65 20.43 0.41
CA TRP A 126 -4.64 19.35 0.51
C TRP A 126 -5.11 19.11 1.96
N ILE A 127 -4.20 19.24 2.93
CA ILE A 127 -4.53 19.30 4.37
C ILE A 127 -5.49 20.45 4.68
N ASN A 128 -5.23 21.63 4.10
CA ASN A 128 -6.07 22.81 4.28
C ASN A 128 -7.42 22.74 3.54
N THR A 129 -7.59 21.78 2.63
CA THR A 129 -8.84 21.55 1.92
C THR A 129 -9.82 20.77 2.82
N PRO A 130 -11.08 21.21 2.97
CA PRO A 130 -12.06 20.50 3.78
C PRO A 130 -12.36 19.09 3.25
N ARG A 131 -12.56 18.12 4.15
CA ARG A 131 -12.94 16.73 3.80
C ARG A 131 -14.16 16.64 2.89
N LYS A 132 -15.14 17.53 3.07
CA LYS A 132 -16.36 17.61 2.23
C LYS A 132 -16.09 17.98 0.77
N GLN A 133 -14.91 18.52 0.47
CA GLN A 133 -14.46 18.88 -0.88
C GLN A 133 -13.39 17.92 -1.40
N GLY A 134 -13.21 16.75 -0.77
CA GLY A 134 -12.17 15.78 -1.14
C GLY A 134 -10.77 16.12 -0.58
N GLY A 135 -10.67 17.06 0.36
CA GLY A 135 -9.44 17.32 1.10
C GLY A 135 -9.23 16.38 2.29
N LEU A 136 -8.13 16.58 3.02
CA LEU A 136 -7.80 15.75 4.19
C LEU A 136 -8.29 16.34 5.51
N GLY A 137 -8.32 17.66 5.63
CA GLY A 137 -8.47 18.36 6.92
C GLY A 137 -7.26 18.14 7.84
N PRO A 138 -7.38 18.45 9.15
CA PRO A 138 -6.30 18.31 10.11
C PRO A 138 -5.77 16.87 10.18
N MET A 139 -4.46 16.68 9.97
CA MET A 139 -3.80 15.38 9.95
C MET A 139 -2.99 15.13 11.22
N LYS A 140 -3.00 13.86 11.67
CA LYS A 140 -2.24 13.37 12.84
C LYS A 140 -1.07 12.46 12.45
N ILE A 141 -0.88 12.24 11.16
CA ILE A 141 0.23 11.48 10.57
C ILE A 141 1.03 12.40 9.64
N PRO A 142 2.36 12.21 9.51
CA PRO A 142 3.17 12.93 8.53
C PRO A 142 2.78 12.57 7.09
N LEU A 143 2.80 13.57 6.20
CA LEU A 143 2.78 13.39 4.75
C LEU A 143 4.17 13.73 4.19
N LEU A 144 4.89 12.72 3.72
CA LEU A 144 6.26 12.80 3.19
C LEU A 144 6.24 13.03 1.67
N SER A 145 7.04 13.98 1.19
CA SER A 145 7.12 14.35 -0.22
C SER A 145 8.33 13.70 -0.90
N ASP A 146 8.09 12.81 -1.87
CA ASP A 146 9.11 12.14 -2.70
C ASP A 146 9.18 12.72 -4.12
N LEU A 147 9.40 14.03 -4.23
CA LEU A 147 9.48 14.75 -5.51
C LEU A 147 10.53 14.20 -6.49
N THR A 148 11.57 13.53 -5.98
CA THR A 148 12.63 12.95 -6.83
C THR A 148 12.34 11.53 -7.29
N HIS A 149 11.26 10.94 -6.79
CA HIS A 149 10.85 9.55 -6.99
C HIS A 149 11.85 8.52 -6.45
N GLN A 150 12.93 8.95 -5.80
CA GLN A 150 14.00 8.07 -5.36
C GLN A 150 13.52 7.12 -4.26
N ILE A 151 12.68 7.60 -3.34
CA ILE A 151 12.13 6.77 -2.26
C ILE A 151 11.19 5.72 -2.88
N SER A 152 10.30 6.13 -3.78
CA SER A 152 9.35 5.26 -4.47
C SER A 152 10.05 4.18 -5.31
N LYS A 153 11.15 4.54 -5.98
CA LYS A 153 11.99 3.59 -6.75
C LYS A 153 12.76 2.64 -5.84
N ASP A 154 13.32 3.12 -4.73
CA ASP A 154 14.02 2.28 -3.76
C ASP A 154 13.11 1.23 -3.13
N TYR A 155 11.84 1.57 -2.93
CA TYR A 155 10.81 0.67 -2.43
C TYR A 155 10.15 -0.18 -3.53
N GLY A 156 10.43 0.07 -4.81
CA GLY A 156 9.94 -0.72 -5.94
C GLY A 156 8.44 -0.56 -6.22
N ILE A 157 7.88 0.60 -5.90
CA ILE A 157 6.43 0.88 -6.02
C ILE A 157 6.12 1.98 -7.03
N PHE A 158 7.14 2.53 -7.70
CA PHE A 158 7.02 3.55 -8.73
C PHE A 158 6.59 2.94 -10.08
N LEU A 159 5.61 3.56 -10.73
CA LEU A 159 5.14 3.22 -12.08
C LEU A 159 5.81 4.17 -13.08
N GLU A 160 6.85 3.68 -13.77
CA GLU A 160 7.62 4.52 -14.73
C GLU A 160 6.73 5.12 -15.82
N ASP A 161 5.70 4.40 -16.29
CA ASP A 161 4.79 4.86 -17.34
C ASP A 161 3.80 5.95 -16.86
N GLN A 162 3.55 6.04 -15.55
CA GLN A 162 2.54 6.95 -14.98
C GLN A 162 3.15 8.08 -14.15
N GLY A 163 4.43 7.99 -13.78
CA GLY A 163 5.11 9.02 -13.02
C GLY A 163 4.71 9.13 -11.55
N HIS A 164 4.01 8.12 -11.00
CA HIS A 164 3.59 8.08 -9.60
C HIS A 164 3.63 6.65 -9.04
N THR A 165 3.14 6.46 -7.81
CA THR A 165 3.23 5.18 -7.11
C THR A 165 2.00 4.29 -7.28
N LEU A 166 2.18 2.98 -7.11
CA LEU A 166 1.11 2.06 -6.70
C LEU A 166 0.76 2.25 -5.22
N ARG A 167 -0.29 1.57 -4.74
CA ARG A 167 -0.67 1.55 -3.32
C ARG A 167 0.20 0.58 -2.52
N GLY A 168 1.46 0.96 -2.28
CA GLY A 168 2.42 0.17 -1.49
C GLY A 168 2.36 0.47 0.02
N LEU A 169 2.37 -0.55 0.88
CA LEU A 169 2.45 -0.42 2.34
C LEU A 169 3.51 -1.36 2.88
N PHE A 170 4.30 -0.87 3.84
CA PHE A 170 5.44 -1.53 4.42
C PHE A 170 5.34 -1.51 5.95
N ILE A 171 5.49 -2.66 6.60
CA ILE A 171 5.60 -2.75 8.06
C ILE A 171 7.05 -3.00 8.43
N ILE A 172 7.62 -2.09 9.19
CA ILE A 172 9.03 -2.05 9.59
C ILE A 172 9.09 -2.21 11.11
N ASP A 173 9.94 -3.10 11.61
CA ASP A 173 10.06 -3.35 13.06
C ASP A 173 10.95 -2.34 13.79
N VAL A 174 11.02 -2.48 15.12
CA VAL A 174 11.81 -1.63 16.02
C VAL A 174 13.31 -1.60 15.72
N LYS A 175 13.83 -2.56 14.94
CA LYS A 175 15.24 -2.68 14.52
C LYS A 175 15.45 -2.11 13.11
N GLY A 176 14.41 -1.60 12.46
CA GLY A 176 14.46 -1.13 11.08
C GLY A 176 14.46 -2.25 10.04
N VAL A 177 14.00 -3.45 10.40
CA VAL A 177 13.90 -4.60 9.48
C VAL A 177 12.51 -4.63 8.85
N LEU A 178 12.45 -4.81 7.53
CA LEU A 178 11.19 -4.92 6.80
C LEU A 178 10.52 -6.27 7.07
N ARG A 179 9.28 -6.25 7.55
CA ARG A 179 8.52 -7.46 7.95
C ARG A 179 7.42 -7.83 6.99
N GLN A 180 6.82 -6.85 6.32
CA GLN A 180 5.65 -7.07 5.48
C GLN A 180 5.56 -6.04 4.35
N ILE A 181 5.06 -6.47 3.19
CA ILE A 181 4.78 -5.63 2.03
C ILE A 181 3.36 -5.96 1.54
N THR A 182 2.50 -4.96 1.44
CA THR A 182 1.22 -5.02 0.73
C THR A 182 1.28 -4.11 -0.48
N MET A 183 0.92 -4.61 -1.65
CA MET A 183 0.81 -3.80 -2.88
C MET A 183 -0.57 -4.03 -3.49
N ASN A 184 -1.33 -2.95 -3.64
CA ASN A 184 -2.59 -2.97 -4.35
C ASN A 184 -2.44 -2.22 -5.69
N ASP A 185 -3.19 -2.66 -6.68
CA ASP A 185 -3.45 -1.87 -7.88
C ASP A 185 -4.26 -0.60 -7.52
N LEU A 186 -4.28 0.38 -8.42
CA LEU A 186 -4.83 1.71 -8.22
C LEU A 186 -6.30 1.76 -7.77
N PRO A 187 -7.24 0.92 -8.26
CA PRO A 187 -8.66 1.08 -7.92
C PRO A 187 -9.06 0.55 -6.53
N VAL A 188 -8.19 -0.19 -5.83
CA VAL A 188 -8.55 -0.90 -4.60
C VAL A 188 -7.79 -0.37 -3.38
N GLY A 189 -8.52 0.27 -2.45
CA GLY A 189 -7.97 0.75 -1.18
C GLY A 189 -7.56 -0.39 -0.22
N ARG A 190 -6.67 -0.07 0.72
CA ARG A 190 -6.15 -0.98 1.75
C ARG A 190 -7.02 -0.97 3.01
N SER A 191 -6.77 -1.95 3.88
CA SER A 191 -7.46 -2.10 5.17
C SER A 191 -6.56 -1.69 6.36
N VAL A 192 -7.04 -0.75 7.16
CA VAL A 192 -6.41 -0.36 8.44
C VAL A 192 -6.49 -1.50 9.45
N ASP A 193 -7.60 -2.25 9.48
CA ASP A 193 -7.78 -3.37 10.40
C ASP A 193 -6.76 -4.49 10.17
N GLU A 194 -6.52 -4.84 8.91
CA GLU A 194 -5.53 -5.86 8.56
C GLU A 194 -4.12 -5.38 8.88
N THR A 195 -3.83 -4.11 8.65
CA THR A 195 -2.53 -3.51 8.97
C THR A 195 -2.28 -3.56 10.48
N LEU A 196 -3.27 -3.18 11.29
CA LEU A 196 -3.19 -3.25 12.75
C LEU A 196 -3.00 -4.70 13.24
N ARG A 197 -3.76 -5.65 12.68
CA ARG A 197 -3.64 -7.08 12.99
C ARG A 197 -2.23 -7.60 12.71
N LEU A 198 -1.64 -7.22 11.58
CA LEU A 198 -0.29 -7.63 11.20
C LEU A 198 0.77 -7.05 12.14
N VAL A 199 0.67 -5.77 12.52
CA VAL A 199 1.59 -5.17 13.52
C VAL A 199 1.50 -5.93 14.85
N GLN A 200 0.28 -6.20 15.34
CA GLN A 200 0.06 -6.96 16.57
C GLN A 200 0.64 -8.37 16.49
N ALA A 201 0.48 -9.06 15.35
CA ALA A 201 1.02 -10.40 15.14
C ALA A 201 2.54 -10.41 15.19
N PHE A 202 3.21 -9.49 14.49
CA PHE A 202 4.68 -9.42 14.53
C PHE A 202 5.21 -9.09 15.93
N GLN A 203 4.56 -8.17 16.64
CA GLN A 203 4.93 -7.87 18.03
C GLN A 203 4.76 -9.07 18.96
N TYR A 204 3.69 -9.86 18.77
CA TYR A 204 3.49 -11.09 19.51
C TYR A 204 4.62 -12.09 19.24
N THR A 205 4.93 -12.36 17.96
CA THR A 205 5.99 -13.31 17.61
C THR A 205 7.37 -12.86 18.09
N ASP A 206 7.66 -11.56 18.03
CA ASP A 206 8.94 -10.99 18.47
C ASP A 206 9.13 -11.11 19.99
N LYS A 207 8.03 -11.09 20.76
CA LYS A 207 8.06 -11.21 22.22
C LYS A 207 8.03 -12.65 22.72
N HIS A 208 7.25 -13.52 22.08
CA HIS A 208 6.92 -14.85 22.59
C HIS A 208 7.67 -15.99 21.90
N GLY A 209 8.18 -15.80 20.68
CA GLY A 209 8.88 -16.85 19.92
C GLY A 209 7.97 -17.96 19.37
N GLU A 210 6.66 -17.90 19.63
CA GLU A 210 5.63 -18.70 18.95
C GLU A 210 5.30 -18.09 17.58
N VAL A 211 4.57 -18.84 16.74
CA VAL A 211 4.08 -18.35 15.44
C VAL A 211 2.56 -18.21 15.42
N CYS A 212 2.10 -17.21 14.67
CA CYS A 212 0.68 -16.86 14.54
C CYS A 212 0.05 -17.60 13.33
N PRO A 213 -1.04 -18.38 13.52
CA PRO A 213 -1.78 -19.03 12.43
C PRO A 213 -2.46 -18.06 11.47
N ALA A 214 -3.03 -18.61 10.38
CA ALA A 214 -3.85 -17.85 9.45
C ALA A 214 -5.04 -17.19 10.16
N GLY A 215 -5.26 -15.90 9.90
CA GLY A 215 -6.35 -15.13 10.51
C GLY A 215 -6.17 -14.81 12.00
N TRP A 216 -5.00 -15.07 12.59
CA TRP A 216 -4.73 -14.80 14.00
C TRP A 216 -5.07 -13.36 14.40
N LYS A 217 -5.72 -13.21 15.55
CA LYS A 217 -5.99 -11.95 16.24
C LYS A 217 -5.54 -12.07 17.70
N PRO A 218 -5.34 -10.95 18.42
CA PRO A 218 -5.03 -11.00 19.86
C PRO A 218 -6.02 -11.90 20.63
N GLY A 219 -5.47 -12.84 21.41
CA GLY A 219 -6.25 -13.83 22.15
C GLY A 219 -6.50 -15.16 21.42
N SER A 220 -6.18 -15.26 20.12
CA SER A 220 -6.22 -16.53 19.39
C SER A 220 -5.04 -17.44 19.75
N ASP A 221 -5.25 -18.75 19.57
CA ASP A 221 -4.22 -19.76 19.76
C ASP A 221 -3.04 -19.60 18.79
N THR A 222 -1.87 -20.06 19.24
CA THR A 222 -0.56 -19.95 18.58
C THR A 222 0.14 -21.30 18.53
N ILE A 223 1.20 -21.38 17.72
CA ILE A 223 1.94 -22.63 17.48
C ILE A 223 3.37 -22.48 18.00
N ILE A 224 3.83 -23.45 18.79
CA ILE A 224 5.24 -23.58 19.14
C ILE A 224 5.97 -24.11 17.89
N PRO A 225 6.97 -23.39 17.33
CA PRO A 225 7.64 -23.75 16.08
C PRO A 225 8.69 -24.86 16.29
N ASP A 226 8.26 -25.98 16.88
CA ASP A 226 9.06 -27.17 17.15
C ASP A 226 8.28 -28.41 16.66
N PRO A 227 8.94 -29.42 16.04
CA PRO A 227 8.26 -30.61 15.52
C PRO A 227 7.39 -31.35 16.54
N ALA A 228 7.78 -31.41 17.82
CA ALA A 228 6.98 -32.02 18.88
C ALA A 228 6.02 -31.01 19.49
N GLY A 229 6.49 -29.79 19.78
CA GLY A 229 5.71 -28.73 20.43
C GLY A 229 4.46 -28.31 19.65
N LYS A 230 4.50 -28.36 18.31
CA LYS A 230 3.35 -28.00 17.46
C LYS A 230 2.11 -28.86 17.69
N HIS A 231 2.26 -30.11 18.15
CA HIS A 231 1.13 -31.02 18.35
C HIS A 231 0.11 -30.47 19.34
N LYS A 232 0.56 -29.73 20.36
CA LYS A 232 -0.33 -29.06 21.33
C LYS A 232 -1.38 -28.16 20.66
N TYR A 233 -1.01 -27.46 19.58
CA TYR A 233 -1.95 -26.63 18.84
C TYR A 233 -2.88 -27.49 17.98
N PHE A 234 -2.33 -28.45 17.23
CA PHE A 234 -3.12 -29.28 16.32
C PHE A 234 -4.09 -30.22 17.04
N ASP A 235 -3.76 -30.67 18.25
CA ASP A 235 -4.65 -31.48 19.10
C ASP A 235 -5.79 -30.64 19.72
N LYS A 236 -5.59 -29.33 19.89
CA LYS A 236 -6.65 -28.42 20.38
C LYS A 236 -7.61 -28.01 19.27
N LEU A 237 -7.08 -27.88 18.05
CA LEU A 237 -7.84 -27.41 16.90
C LEU A 237 -8.80 -28.46 16.32
N ASN A 238 -8.49 -29.75 16.50
CA ASN A 238 -9.23 -30.89 15.95
C ASN A 238 -9.81 -31.76 17.06
#